data_AF-A0A5C6DF96-F1
#
_entry.id   AF-A0A5C6DF96-F1
#
_cell.length_a   1.000
_cell.length_b   1.000
_cell.length_c   1.000
_cell.angle_alpha   90.00
_cell.angle_beta   90.00
_cell.angle_gamma   90.00
#
_symmetry.space_group_name_H-M   'P 1'
#
loop_
_entity.id
_entity.type
_entity.pdbx_description
1 polymer ?
#
loop_
_entity_poly.entity_id
_entity_poly.type
_entity_poly.pdbx_seq_one_letter_code
_entity_poly.pdbx_strand_id
1 'polypeptide(L)'
;MMLHSRIPLLLAGILAFVGSLSQDADAAVVTTQEASLNSIFSQGSFAADPIGFRFNASITIIDPDLTTIDSSAEFSTLGSLASGPSSTIQLFYVDAINWCGSPGTNIVGCGANPGNLIVLNSLAAAHPLYGPELIAHEMGHNLGLGHTGGAGLMGPMLNLDTSLSAAEVTTIRSSPLVQLDALGYYINVTPVLVQATAVPEPGSLALLTLFGVVFCVVRRRRVRR
;
A
#
# COMPACT_ATOMS: atom_id res chain seq x y z
N MET A 1 1.26 37.19 -67.72
CA MET A 1 1.99 35.92 -67.91
C MET A 1 3.06 35.86 -66.83
N MET A 2 3.04 34.80 -66.00
CA MET A 2 3.98 34.45 -64.91
C MET A 2 3.99 35.41 -63.71
N LEU A 3 3.25 35.14 -62.63
CA LEU A 3 3.55 34.19 -61.53
C LEU A 3 4.99 34.35 -61.04
N HIS A 4 5.20 34.63 -59.75
CA HIS A 4 6.04 33.86 -58.82
C HIS A 4 5.92 34.46 -57.41
N SER A 5 5.00 33.86 -56.66
CA SER A 5 5.03 33.80 -55.20
C SER A 5 6.30 33.09 -54.74
N ARG A 6 6.99 33.63 -53.74
CA ARG A 6 8.02 32.91 -52.98
C ARG A 6 7.84 33.20 -51.49
N ILE A 7 7.01 32.36 -50.87
CA ILE A 7 7.14 31.98 -49.46
C ILE A 7 8.42 31.13 -49.37
N PRO A 8 9.38 31.50 -48.50
CA PRO A 8 9.70 30.57 -47.42
C PRO A 8 10.18 31.29 -46.16
N LEU A 9 9.63 30.94 -44.99
CA LEU A 9 10.52 30.73 -43.86
C LEU A 9 9.97 29.61 -42.98
N LEU A 10 10.80 28.58 -42.91
CA LEU A 10 10.61 27.32 -42.23
C LEU A 10 10.12 27.47 -40.78
N LEU A 11 9.09 26.68 -40.48
CA LEU A 11 8.89 26.06 -39.17
C LEU A 11 10.18 25.30 -38.79
N ALA A 12 10.93 25.76 -37.79
CA ALA A 12 11.90 24.94 -37.07
C ALA A 12 12.28 25.60 -35.73
N GLY A 13 12.18 24.83 -34.65
CA GLY A 13 12.59 25.21 -33.29
C GLY A 13 11.38 25.64 -32.45
N ILE A 14 11.03 25.00 -31.34
CA ILE A 14 11.82 24.28 -30.34
C ILE A 14 10.93 23.13 -29.83
N LEU A 15 11.22 21.90 -30.25
CA LEU A 15 10.70 20.68 -29.64
C LEU A 15 11.85 20.08 -28.85
N ALA A 16 12.08 20.62 -27.66
CA ALA A 16 13.07 20.11 -26.73
C ALA A 16 12.62 20.44 -25.31
N PHE A 17 11.64 19.68 -24.82
CA PHE A 17 11.60 19.41 -23.39
C PHE A 17 11.90 17.93 -23.23
N VAL A 18 13.11 17.72 -22.72
CA VAL A 18 13.76 16.47 -22.37
C VAL A 18 12.74 15.52 -21.76
N GLY A 19 12.51 14.39 -22.43
CA GLY A 19 11.93 13.23 -21.79
C GLY A 19 12.92 12.76 -20.74
N SER A 20 12.71 13.18 -19.49
CA SER A 20 13.33 12.55 -18.34
C SER A 20 12.92 11.09 -18.39
N LEU A 21 13.87 10.22 -18.70
CA LEU A 21 13.76 8.82 -18.36
C LEU A 21 13.76 8.79 -16.82
N SER A 22 12.56 8.83 -16.22
CA SER A 22 12.41 8.46 -14.83
C SER A 22 12.94 7.03 -14.73
N GLN A 23 14.02 6.83 -13.99
CA GLN A 23 14.22 5.53 -13.36
C GLN A 23 12.99 5.32 -12.50
N ASP A 24 12.15 4.37 -12.86
CA ASP A 24 11.12 3.87 -11.97
C ASP A 24 11.86 3.21 -10.79
N ALA A 25 12.14 4.00 -9.74
CA ALA A 25 12.15 3.41 -8.41
C ALA A 25 10.76 2.76 -8.27
N ASP A 26 10.73 1.46 -8.01
CA ASP A 26 9.46 0.73 -7.83
C ASP A 26 8.77 1.39 -6.64
N ALA A 27 7.82 2.28 -6.93
CA ALA A 27 7.13 3.00 -5.89
C ALA A 27 6.23 1.98 -5.20
N ALA A 28 6.42 1.80 -3.89
CA ALA A 28 5.53 0.97 -3.11
C ALA A 28 4.05 1.24 -3.42
N VAL A 29 3.25 0.18 -3.39
CA VAL A 29 1.81 0.23 -3.71
C VAL A 29 1.01 -0.20 -2.49
N VAL A 30 -0.13 0.47 -2.27
CA VAL A 30 -1.10 0.10 -1.25
C VAL A 30 -2.02 -1.01 -1.75
N THR A 31 -2.21 -2.06 -0.96
CA THR A 31 -3.13 -3.16 -1.25
C THR A 31 -3.81 -3.68 0.02
N THR A 32 -5.13 -3.68 0.06
CA THR A 32 -5.87 -4.02 1.28
C THR A 32 -6.24 -5.50 1.37
N GLN A 33 -6.35 -6.20 0.24
CA GLN A 33 -6.80 -7.61 0.16
C GLN A 33 -8.07 -7.90 1.00
N GLU A 34 -8.95 -6.91 1.17
CA GLU A 34 -10.00 -6.90 2.18
C GLU A 34 -10.94 -8.12 2.11
N ALA A 35 -11.39 -8.49 0.90
CA ALA A 35 -12.27 -9.64 0.72
C ALA A 35 -11.60 -10.96 1.17
N SER A 36 -10.31 -11.12 0.88
CA SER A 36 -9.56 -12.30 1.28
C SER A 36 -9.28 -12.33 2.79
N LEU A 37 -8.95 -11.18 3.39
CA LEU A 37 -8.80 -11.06 4.84
C LEU A 37 -10.11 -11.38 5.56
N ASN A 38 -11.23 -10.83 5.09
CA ASN A 38 -12.55 -11.14 5.64
C ASN A 38 -12.84 -12.65 5.54
N SER A 39 -12.47 -13.31 4.44
CA SER A 39 -12.64 -14.77 4.30
C SER A 39 -11.79 -15.57 5.30
N ILE A 40 -10.57 -15.14 5.58
CA ILE A 40 -9.67 -15.80 6.55
C ILE A 40 -10.23 -15.64 7.96
N PHE A 41 -10.66 -14.43 8.34
CA PHE A 41 -11.18 -14.13 9.68
C PHE A 41 -12.69 -14.37 9.83
N SER A 42 -13.29 -15.08 8.86
CA SER A 42 -14.66 -15.59 8.91
C SER A 42 -14.73 -17.11 8.71
N GLN A 43 -13.60 -17.82 8.78
CA GLN A 43 -13.57 -19.27 8.66
C GLN A 43 -14.35 -19.96 9.80
N GLY A 44 -14.67 -21.25 9.65
CA GLY A 44 -15.53 -21.96 10.61
C GLY A 44 -15.05 -21.96 12.08
N SER A 45 -13.76 -21.75 12.35
CA SER A 45 -13.24 -21.62 13.72
C SER A 45 -13.69 -20.34 14.44
N PHE A 46 -14.23 -19.35 13.72
CA PHE A 46 -14.86 -18.15 14.27
C PHE A 46 -16.35 -18.35 14.63
N ALA A 47 -16.91 -19.55 14.35
CA ALA A 47 -18.31 -19.87 14.59
C ALA A 47 -19.27 -18.82 13.99
N ALA A 48 -20.18 -18.26 14.79
CA ALA A 48 -21.17 -17.26 14.35
C ALA A 48 -20.65 -15.82 14.40
N ASP A 49 -19.43 -15.61 14.91
CA ASP A 49 -18.85 -14.29 15.12
C ASP A 49 -17.62 -14.14 14.22
N PRO A 50 -17.77 -13.77 12.93
CA PRO A 50 -16.61 -13.39 12.11
C PRO A 50 -16.03 -12.06 12.58
N ILE A 51 -14.79 -11.75 12.16
CA ILE A 51 -14.19 -10.42 12.32
C ILE A 51 -14.02 -9.79 10.93
N GLY A 52 -14.63 -8.63 10.72
CA GLY A 52 -14.46 -7.86 9.49
C GLY A 52 -13.30 -6.87 9.56
N PHE A 53 -12.67 -6.58 8.43
CA PHE A 53 -11.68 -5.52 8.31
C PHE A 53 -12.31 -4.26 7.72
N ARG A 54 -11.95 -3.11 8.28
CA ARG A 54 -12.42 -1.81 7.84
C ARG A 54 -11.22 -0.93 7.56
N PHE A 55 -11.00 -0.66 6.27
CA PHE A 55 -9.87 0.13 5.83
C PHE A 55 -10.24 1.62 5.80
N ASN A 56 -9.48 2.43 6.53
CA ASN A 56 -9.48 3.87 6.41
C ASN A 56 -8.87 4.29 5.07
N ALA A 57 -8.99 5.58 4.74
CA ALA A 57 -8.25 6.15 3.62
C ALA A 57 -6.73 5.95 3.82
N SER A 58 -6.02 5.61 2.74
CA SER A 58 -4.57 5.48 2.75
C SER A 58 -3.91 6.82 3.02
N ILE A 59 -2.84 6.80 3.81
CA ILE A 59 -1.97 7.95 4.06
C ILE A 59 -0.66 7.74 3.28
N THR A 60 -0.03 8.81 2.82
CA THR A 60 1.29 8.76 2.20
C THR A 60 2.29 9.55 3.03
N ILE A 61 3.45 8.95 3.27
CA ILE A 61 4.61 9.55 3.91
C ILE A 61 5.71 9.64 2.87
N ILE A 62 6.31 10.83 2.76
CA ILE A 62 7.47 11.07 1.89
C ILE A 62 8.70 11.04 2.77
N ASP A 63 9.38 9.90 2.80
CA ASP A 63 10.60 9.71 3.59
C ASP A 63 11.52 8.69 2.91
N PRO A 64 12.59 9.14 2.22
CA PRO A 64 13.51 8.25 1.51
C PRO A 64 14.32 7.35 2.45
N ASP A 65 14.44 7.71 3.74
CA ASP A 65 15.19 6.93 4.71
C ASP A 65 14.35 5.79 5.32
N LEU A 66 13.05 5.71 4.97
CA LEU A 66 12.11 4.70 5.48
C LEU A 66 11.48 3.83 4.39
N THR A 67 11.93 3.93 3.14
CA THR A 67 11.49 3.01 2.07
C THR A 67 12.09 1.61 2.21
N THR A 68 13.15 1.47 3.01
CA THR A 68 13.71 0.19 3.43
C THR A 68 13.84 0.17 4.95
N ILE A 69 13.47 -0.95 5.58
CA ILE A 69 13.59 -1.14 7.02
C ILE A 69 14.73 -2.09 7.35
N ASP A 70 15.86 -1.54 7.77
CA ASP A 70 17.13 -2.24 8.02
C ASP A 70 17.48 -2.36 9.52
N SER A 71 16.72 -1.70 10.39
CA SER A 71 17.04 -1.58 11.80
C SER A 71 15.83 -1.43 12.73
N SER A 72 16.08 -1.72 14.01
CA SER A 72 15.12 -1.45 15.08
C SER A 72 14.74 0.04 15.19
N ALA A 73 15.64 0.94 14.80
CA ALA A 73 15.42 2.38 14.87
C ALA A 73 14.41 2.81 13.81
N GLU A 74 14.55 2.38 12.56
CA GLU A 74 13.60 2.68 11.48
C GLU A 74 12.21 2.10 11.77
N PHE A 75 12.14 0.84 12.25
CA PHE A 75 10.88 0.24 12.67
C PHE A 75 10.21 1.04 13.80
N SER A 76 11.00 1.52 14.78
CA SER A 76 10.49 2.38 15.85
C SER A 76 10.01 3.74 15.32
N THR A 77 10.71 4.30 14.32
CA THR A 77 10.30 5.54 13.65
C THR A 77 8.94 5.38 12.96
N LEU A 78 8.68 4.26 12.26
CA LEU A 78 7.35 3.97 11.70
C LEU A 78 6.27 4.01 12.79
N GLY A 79 6.54 3.41 13.96
CA GLY A 79 5.65 3.44 15.11
C GLY A 79 5.38 4.85 15.67
N SER A 80 6.31 5.79 15.51
CA SER A 80 6.10 7.20 15.89
C SER A 80 5.30 7.99 14.83
N LEU A 81 5.37 7.56 13.56
CA LEU A 81 4.63 8.16 12.44
C LEU A 81 3.19 7.62 12.34
N ALA A 82 2.92 6.49 12.97
CA ALA A 82 1.57 5.96 13.19
C ALA A 82 0.70 6.96 13.96
N SER A 83 -0.15 7.69 13.24
CA SER A 83 -0.97 8.79 13.77
C SER A 83 -2.41 8.39 14.14
N GLY A 84 -2.69 7.09 14.25
CA GLY A 84 -4.02 6.55 14.55
C GLY A 84 -4.25 6.20 16.03
N PRO A 85 -5.50 5.91 16.43
CA PRO A 85 -5.79 5.31 17.74
C PRO A 85 -5.03 3.99 17.92
N SER A 86 -4.65 3.65 19.16
CA SER A 86 -3.99 2.37 19.46
C SER A 86 -4.86 1.13 19.17
N SER A 87 -6.16 1.32 18.92
CA SER A 87 -7.10 0.27 18.47
C SER A 87 -7.14 0.10 16.95
N THR A 88 -6.33 0.84 16.20
CA THR A 88 -6.26 0.80 14.73
C THR A 88 -4.89 0.29 14.30
N ILE A 89 -4.88 -0.73 13.44
CA ILE A 89 -3.65 -1.24 12.83
C ILE A 89 -3.14 -0.22 11.81
N GLN A 90 -1.87 0.13 11.92
CA GLN A 90 -1.15 0.99 11.00
C GLN A 90 -0.31 0.08 10.11
N LEU A 91 -0.75 -0.06 8.86
CA LEU A 91 -0.23 -1.01 7.90
C LEU A 91 0.65 -0.29 6.87
N PHE A 92 1.96 -0.30 7.12
CA PHE A 92 2.95 0.36 6.30
C PHE A 92 3.34 -0.50 5.08
N TYR A 93 3.46 0.14 3.93
CA TYR A 93 3.96 -0.46 2.69
C TYR A 93 5.28 0.23 2.33
N VAL A 94 6.34 -0.57 2.24
CA VAL A 94 7.71 -0.14 1.93
C VAL A 94 8.27 -0.97 0.78
N ASP A 95 9.44 -0.59 0.26
CA ASP A 95 10.08 -1.26 -0.87
C ASP A 95 10.83 -2.53 -0.40
N ALA A 96 11.41 -2.51 0.80
CA ALA A 96 12.16 -3.65 1.34
C ALA A 96 12.18 -3.69 2.87
N ILE A 97 12.39 -4.90 3.42
CA ILE A 97 12.56 -5.15 4.85
C ILE A 97 13.74 -6.10 5.02
N ASN A 98 14.77 -5.67 5.74
CA ASN A 98 15.93 -6.49 6.10
C ASN A 98 16.09 -6.62 7.63
N TRP A 99 15.13 -6.13 8.41
CA TRP A 99 15.11 -6.26 9.85
C TRP A 99 13.69 -6.54 10.38
N CYS A 100 13.59 -7.54 11.26
CA CYS A 100 12.40 -7.77 12.08
C CYS A 100 12.80 -8.44 13.40
N GLY A 101 13.05 -7.65 14.45
CA GLY A 101 13.63 -8.11 15.71
C GLY A 101 15.14 -8.41 15.63
N SER A 102 15.61 -8.87 14.47
CA SER A 102 17.02 -9.03 14.11
C SER A 102 17.23 -8.82 12.60
N PRO A 103 18.46 -8.54 12.14
CA PRO A 103 18.76 -8.52 10.71
C PRO A 103 18.46 -9.87 10.04
N GLY A 104 17.93 -9.84 8.83
CA GLY A 104 17.61 -11.03 8.06
C GLY A 104 17.40 -10.72 6.58
N THR A 105 17.32 -11.78 5.77
CA THR A 105 17.07 -11.69 4.33
C THR A 105 15.74 -12.32 3.98
N ASN A 106 15.09 -11.85 2.91
CA ASN A 106 13.78 -12.33 2.45
C ASN A 106 12.65 -12.11 3.47
N ILE A 107 12.77 -11.08 4.32
CA ILE A 107 11.68 -10.65 5.20
C ILE A 107 10.69 -9.87 4.33
N VAL A 108 9.45 -10.32 4.30
CA VAL A 108 8.38 -9.70 3.49
C VAL A 108 7.33 -9.00 4.35
N GLY A 109 7.35 -9.23 5.66
CA GLY A 109 6.48 -8.60 6.63
C GLY A 109 7.15 -8.54 8.01
N CYS A 110 6.75 -7.56 8.80
CA CYS A 110 7.11 -7.46 10.21
C CYS A 110 6.00 -6.75 10.99
N GLY A 111 5.45 -7.43 11.98
CA GLY A 111 4.46 -6.88 12.91
C GLY A 111 4.98 -6.74 14.33
N ALA A 112 4.48 -5.74 15.04
CA ALA A 112 4.55 -5.74 16.51
C ALA A 112 3.77 -6.94 17.07
N ASN A 113 4.28 -7.58 18.14
CA ASN A 113 3.64 -8.76 18.73
C ASN A 113 3.59 -8.69 20.27
N PRO A 114 2.41 -8.40 20.86
CA PRO A 114 1.26 -7.75 20.25
C PRO A 114 1.52 -6.27 19.98
N GLY A 115 0.64 -5.62 19.24
CA GLY A 115 0.73 -4.19 18.94
C GLY A 115 -0.10 -3.84 17.71
N ASN A 116 -0.06 -2.59 17.27
CA ASN A 116 -0.87 -2.10 16.16
C ASN A 116 -0.05 -1.66 14.94
N LEU A 117 1.23 -2.05 14.87
CA LEU A 117 2.12 -1.69 13.78
C LEU A 117 2.43 -2.92 12.93
N ILE A 118 2.29 -2.77 11.62
CA ILE A 118 2.73 -3.74 10.62
C ILE A 118 3.51 -2.96 9.55
N VAL A 119 4.60 -3.53 9.07
CA VAL A 119 5.27 -3.09 7.84
C VAL A 119 5.40 -4.28 6.89
N LEU A 120 5.06 -4.07 5.61
CA LEU A 120 5.11 -5.08 4.57
C LEU A 120 5.95 -4.60 3.38
N ASN A 121 6.67 -5.54 2.77
CA ASN A 121 7.11 -5.36 1.40
C ASN A 121 5.88 -5.22 0.50
N SER A 122 5.76 -4.08 -0.17
CA SER A 122 4.53 -3.71 -0.90
C SER A 122 4.18 -4.67 -2.04
N LEU A 123 5.18 -5.13 -2.80
CA LEU A 123 4.97 -6.05 -3.92
C LEU A 123 4.58 -7.46 -3.43
N ALA A 124 5.18 -7.92 -2.33
CA ALA A 124 4.80 -9.18 -1.69
C ALA A 124 3.36 -9.14 -1.18
N ALA A 125 2.96 -8.03 -0.54
CA ALA A 125 1.57 -7.81 -0.11
C ALA A 125 0.59 -7.74 -1.29
N ALA A 126 1.03 -7.23 -2.44
CA ALA A 126 0.22 -7.13 -3.66
C ALA A 126 0.12 -8.46 -4.43
N HIS A 127 0.93 -9.46 -4.07
CA HIS A 127 0.91 -10.75 -4.74
C HIS A 127 -0.47 -11.43 -4.57
N PRO A 128 -1.13 -11.86 -5.65
CA PRO A 128 -2.51 -12.35 -5.58
C PRO A 128 -2.69 -13.63 -4.76
N LEU A 129 -1.68 -14.52 -4.74
CA LEU A 129 -1.71 -15.76 -3.96
C LEU A 129 -1.26 -15.56 -2.51
N TYR A 130 -0.04 -15.05 -2.32
CA TYR A 130 0.60 -14.95 -1.00
C TYR A 130 0.27 -13.66 -0.23
N GLY A 131 -0.16 -12.59 -0.90
CA GLY A 131 -0.44 -11.30 -0.27
C GLY A 131 -1.51 -11.37 0.83
N PRO A 132 -2.65 -12.07 0.63
CA PRO A 132 -3.64 -12.23 1.69
C PRO A 132 -3.11 -12.97 2.91
N GLU A 133 -2.35 -14.05 2.70
CA GLU A 133 -1.72 -14.81 3.77
C GLU A 133 -0.71 -13.96 4.53
N LEU A 134 0.16 -13.23 3.83
CA LEU A 134 1.15 -12.34 4.42
C LEU A 134 0.49 -11.27 5.30
N ILE A 135 -0.50 -10.55 4.78
CA ILE A 135 -1.18 -9.51 5.56
C ILE A 135 -1.89 -10.12 6.78
N ALA A 136 -2.58 -11.24 6.60
CA ALA A 136 -3.27 -11.94 7.68
C ALA A 136 -2.30 -12.48 8.75
N HIS A 137 -1.12 -12.97 8.33
CA HIS A 137 -0.07 -13.47 9.22
C HIS A 137 0.44 -12.36 10.15
N GLU A 138 0.81 -11.20 9.59
CA GLU A 138 1.28 -10.07 10.39
C GLU A 138 0.17 -9.48 11.28
N MET A 139 -1.09 -9.52 10.81
CA MET A 139 -2.24 -9.20 11.67
C MET A 139 -2.36 -10.19 12.83
N GLY A 140 -2.12 -11.48 12.59
CA GLY A 140 -2.07 -12.49 13.65
C GLY A 140 -1.07 -12.14 14.76
N HIS A 141 0.13 -11.68 14.39
CA HIS A 141 1.11 -11.17 15.36
C HIS A 141 0.60 -9.96 16.15
N ASN A 142 0.05 -8.95 15.47
CA ASN A 142 -0.57 -7.79 16.13
C ASN A 142 -1.67 -8.19 17.12
N LEU A 143 -2.42 -9.25 16.79
CA LEU A 143 -3.50 -9.81 17.60
C LEU A 143 -3.00 -10.76 18.71
N GLY A 144 -1.68 -10.94 18.86
CA GLY A 144 -1.05 -11.66 19.96
C GLY A 144 -0.69 -13.12 19.67
N LEU A 145 -0.73 -13.55 18.41
CA LEU A 145 -0.28 -14.89 18.01
C LEU A 145 1.23 -14.95 17.82
N GLY A 146 1.86 -16.03 18.27
CA GLY A 146 3.24 -16.38 17.94
C GLY A 146 3.30 -17.34 16.74
N HIS A 147 4.51 -17.58 16.21
CA HIS A 147 4.70 -18.61 15.19
C HIS A 147 4.36 -20.00 15.71
N THR A 148 3.77 -20.82 14.84
CA THR A 148 3.59 -22.25 15.06
C THR A 148 4.82 -23.03 14.57
N GLY A 149 4.80 -24.36 14.72
CA GLY A 149 5.85 -25.23 14.20
C GLY A 149 5.83 -25.48 12.69
N GLY A 150 4.88 -24.90 11.92
CA GLY A 150 4.93 -25.00 10.44
C GLY A 150 3.62 -24.91 9.66
N ALA A 151 2.47 -25.26 10.26
CA ALA A 151 1.18 -25.27 9.59
C ALA A 151 0.28 -24.11 10.04
N GLY A 152 -0.78 -23.86 9.27
CA GLY A 152 -1.74 -22.78 9.52
C GLY A 152 -1.18 -21.40 9.25
N LEU A 153 -2.03 -20.38 9.50
CA LEU A 153 -1.74 -18.98 9.19
C LEU A 153 -0.44 -18.49 9.82
N MET A 154 -0.13 -18.98 11.03
CA MET A 154 1.03 -18.55 11.82
C MET A 154 2.27 -19.42 11.58
N GLY A 155 2.33 -20.19 10.50
CA GLY A 155 3.56 -20.86 10.08
C GLY A 155 4.68 -19.83 9.82
N PRO A 156 5.94 -20.11 10.19
CA PRO A 156 7.04 -19.14 10.07
C PRO A 156 7.45 -18.82 8.62
N MET A 157 6.88 -19.54 7.66
CA MET A 157 7.09 -19.37 6.22
C MET A 157 5.73 -19.40 5.54
N LEU A 158 5.55 -18.57 4.52
CA LEU A 158 4.33 -18.57 3.71
C LEU A 158 4.14 -19.95 3.07
N ASN A 159 2.98 -20.55 3.28
CA ASN A 159 2.66 -21.94 2.99
C ASN A 159 1.29 -22.13 2.33
N LEU A 160 0.54 -21.04 2.06
CA LEU A 160 -0.84 -21.02 1.52
C LEU A 160 -1.91 -21.67 2.43
N ASP A 161 -1.55 -22.05 3.65
CA ASP A 161 -2.46 -22.54 4.67
C ASP A 161 -2.84 -21.38 5.59
N THR A 162 -4.03 -20.85 5.40
CA THR A 162 -4.55 -19.71 6.19
C THR A 162 -5.39 -20.16 7.38
N SER A 163 -5.32 -21.44 7.77
CA SER A 163 -6.16 -21.97 8.84
C SER A 163 -5.79 -21.41 10.21
N LEU A 164 -6.81 -20.99 10.95
CA LEU A 164 -6.76 -20.63 12.37
C LEU A 164 -7.51 -21.63 13.25
N SER A 165 -6.85 -22.14 14.30
CA SER A 165 -7.46 -23.00 15.31
C SER A 165 -8.37 -22.22 16.27
N ALA A 166 -9.24 -22.92 16.99
CA ALA A 166 -10.11 -22.29 18.00
C ALA A 166 -9.33 -21.59 19.13
N ALA A 167 -8.13 -22.09 19.48
CA ALA A 167 -7.28 -21.48 20.49
C ALA A 167 -6.66 -20.16 19.98
N GLU A 168 -6.24 -20.13 18.73
CA GLU A 168 -5.75 -18.90 18.08
C GLU A 168 -6.87 -17.86 17.95
N VAL A 169 -8.08 -18.29 17.56
CA VAL A 169 -9.26 -17.40 17.53
C VAL A 169 -9.56 -16.82 18.91
N THR A 170 -9.45 -17.63 19.98
CA THR A 170 -9.63 -17.14 21.36
C THR A 170 -8.61 -16.07 21.72
N THR A 171 -7.36 -16.24 21.29
CA THR A 171 -6.30 -15.24 21.52
C THR A 171 -6.60 -13.96 20.74
N ILE A 172 -6.92 -14.08 19.44
CA ILE A 172 -7.31 -12.94 18.59
C ILE A 172 -8.44 -12.15 19.24
N ARG A 173 -9.47 -12.83 19.75
CA ARG A 173 -10.65 -12.24 20.39
C ARG A 173 -10.35 -11.46 21.66
N SER A 174 -9.25 -11.77 22.33
CA SER A 174 -8.80 -11.05 23.53
C SER A 174 -8.03 -9.76 23.21
N SER A 175 -7.68 -9.53 21.95
CA SER A 175 -6.91 -8.36 21.54
C SER A 175 -7.74 -7.06 21.63
N PRO A 176 -7.17 -5.96 22.15
CA PRO A 176 -7.84 -4.65 22.17
C PRO A 176 -8.03 -4.04 20.76
N LEU A 177 -7.45 -4.64 19.73
CA LEU A 177 -7.67 -4.24 18.33
C LEU A 177 -9.02 -4.73 17.80
N VAL A 178 -9.57 -5.81 18.38
CA VAL A 178 -10.88 -6.33 18.01
C VAL A 178 -11.95 -5.49 18.69
N GLN A 179 -12.70 -4.76 17.88
CA GLN A 179 -13.78 -3.89 18.30
C GLN A 179 -15.12 -4.53 17.98
N LEU A 180 -16.19 -4.00 18.58
CA LEU A 180 -17.56 -4.47 18.38
C LEU A 180 -18.48 -3.28 18.18
N ASP A 181 -19.33 -3.35 17.16
CA ASP A 181 -20.43 -2.42 16.97
C ASP A 181 -21.71 -3.15 16.51
N ALA A 182 -22.70 -2.39 16.03
CA ALA A 182 -23.98 -2.92 15.58
C ALA A 182 -23.89 -3.88 14.37
N LEU A 183 -22.78 -3.87 13.62
CA LEU A 183 -22.54 -4.76 12.48
C LEU A 183 -21.73 -6.01 12.85
N GLY A 184 -21.27 -6.10 14.10
CA GLY A 184 -20.47 -7.21 14.61
C GLY A 184 -19.03 -6.82 14.91
N TYR A 185 -18.15 -7.81 14.97
CA TYR A 185 -16.75 -7.60 15.33
C TYR A 185 -15.93 -7.11 14.15
N TYR A 186 -15.02 -6.20 14.43
CA TYR A 186 -14.19 -5.61 13.38
C TYR A 186 -12.82 -5.15 13.88
N ILE A 187 -11.91 -4.95 12.92
CA ILE A 187 -10.61 -4.32 13.11
C ILE A 187 -10.50 -3.15 12.14
N ASN A 188 -10.14 -1.98 12.65
CA ASN A 188 -9.82 -0.83 11.81
C ASN A 188 -8.36 -0.90 11.36
N VAL A 189 -8.12 -0.57 10.10
CA VAL A 189 -6.79 -0.58 9.50
C VAL A 189 -6.57 0.72 8.73
N THR A 190 -5.44 1.39 8.95
CA THR A 190 -5.00 2.53 8.16
C THR A 190 -3.81 2.11 7.30
N PRO A 191 -3.98 2.00 5.98
CA PRO A 191 -2.86 1.82 5.06
C PRO A 191 -1.95 3.05 5.06
N VAL A 192 -0.64 2.85 5.11
CA VAL A 192 0.35 3.93 5.05
C VAL A 192 1.39 3.59 3.98
N LEU A 193 1.42 4.36 2.90
CA LEU A 193 2.44 4.24 1.88
C LEU A 193 3.66 5.07 2.26
N VAL A 194 4.85 4.46 2.25
CA VAL A 194 6.12 5.19 2.35
C VAL A 194 6.77 5.25 0.98
N GLN A 195 7.16 6.44 0.53
CA GLN A 195 7.82 6.62 -0.76
C GLN A 195 8.94 7.66 -0.67
N ALA A 196 9.99 7.49 -1.48
CA ALA A 196 11.16 8.36 -1.43
C ALA A 196 10.89 9.79 -1.93
N THR A 197 9.94 9.95 -2.86
CA THR A 197 9.58 11.24 -3.46
C THR A 197 8.08 11.33 -3.63
N ALA A 198 7.53 12.55 -3.58
CA ALA A 198 6.16 12.77 -4.01
C ALA A 198 6.03 12.41 -5.51
N VAL A 199 5.25 11.38 -5.82
CA VAL A 199 4.90 11.07 -7.22
C VAL A 199 4.17 12.29 -7.79
N PRO A 200 4.67 12.93 -8.86
CA PRO A 200 3.92 13.98 -9.52
C PRO A 200 2.60 13.38 -10.02
N GLU A 201 1.48 14.00 -9.64
CA GLU A 201 0.15 13.62 -10.11
C GLU A 201 0.20 13.21 -11.59
N PRO A 202 -0.42 12.08 -11.99
CA PRO A 202 -0.36 11.60 -13.36
C PRO A 202 -0.68 12.76 -14.29
N GLY A 203 0.02 12.85 -15.44
CA GLY A 203 -0.06 13.96 -16.40
C GLY A 203 -1.47 14.32 -16.92
N SER A 204 -2.54 13.80 -16.35
CA SER A 204 -3.92 14.30 -16.39
C SER A 204 -4.04 15.82 -16.24
N LEU A 205 -3.30 16.49 -15.35
CA LEU A 205 -3.28 17.96 -15.27
C LEU A 205 -2.58 18.59 -16.47
N ALA A 206 -1.50 17.97 -16.95
CA ALA A 206 -0.82 18.40 -18.18
C ALA A 206 -1.70 18.17 -19.43
N LEU A 207 -2.44 17.07 -19.48
CA LEU A 207 -3.41 16.75 -20.53
C LEU A 207 -4.60 17.71 -20.48
N LEU A 208 -5.15 18.02 -19.31
CA LEU A 208 -6.26 18.96 -19.14
C LEU A 208 -5.86 20.37 -19.61
N THR A 209 -4.63 20.80 -19.32
CA THR A 209 -4.11 22.09 -19.79
C THR A 209 -3.84 22.07 -21.30
N LEU A 210 -3.30 20.97 -21.86
CA LEU A 210 -3.14 20.78 -23.31
C LEU A 210 -4.48 20.80 -24.06
N PHE A 211 -5.50 20.08 -23.57
CA PHE A 211 -6.84 20.08 -24.18
C PHE A 211 -7.53 21.45 -24.07
N GLY A 212 -7.38 22.14 -22.93
CA GLY A 212 -7.91 23.50 -22.74
C GLY A 212 -7.33 24.50 -23.75
N VAL A 213 -6.01 24.47 -23.96
CA VAL A 213 -5.32 25.37 -24.91
C VAL A 213 -5.74 25.09 -26.36
N VAL A 214 -5.82 23.81 -26.76
CA VAL A 214 -6.27 23.42 -28.11
C VAL A 214 -7.70 23.89 -28.37
N PHE A 215 -8.60 23.74 -27.40
CA PHE A 215 -10.00 24.19 -27.53
C PHE A 215 -10.10 25.72 -27.70
N CYS A 216 -9.32 26.49 -26.94
CA CYS A 216 -9.26 27.95 -27.07
C CYS A 216 -8.72 28.41 -28.44
N VAL A 217 -7.69 27.73 -28.97
CA VAL A 217 -7.11 28.04 -30.29
C VAL A 217 -8.10 27.72 -31.42
N VAL A 218 -8.79 26.59 -31.37
CA VAL A 218 -9.80 26.20 -32.37
C VAL A 218 -11.00 27.16 -32.34
N ARG A 219 -11.48 27.55 -31.15
CA ARG A 219 -12.59 28.49 -31.01
C ARG A 219 -12.25 29.88 -31.59
N ARG A 220 -11.04 30.39 -31.35
CA ARG A 220 -10.58 31.68 -31.91
C ARG A 220 -10.49 31.68 -33.44
N ARG A 221 -10.19 30.53 -34.06
CA ARG A 221 -10.11 30.40 -35.53
C ARG A 221 -11.48 30.35 -36.21
N ARG A 222 -12.54 29.86 -35.54
CA ARG A 222 -13.90 29.83 -36.08
C ARG A 222 -14.60 31.19 -36.06
N VAL A 223 -14.29 32.05 -35.08
CA VAL A 223 -14.89 33.39 -34.95
C VAL A 223 -14.31 34.41 -35.96
N ARG A 224 -13.15 34.09 -36.56
CA ARG A 224 -12.46 34.97 -37.54
C ARG A 224 -12.65 34.53 -39.00
N ARG A 225 -13.63 33.67 -39.28
CA ARG A 225 -14.05 33.30 -40.64
C ARG A 225 -15.44 33.84 -40.92
#